data_AF-A0A9D8G6B6-F1
#
_entry.id   AF-A0A9D8G6B6-F1
#
_cell.length_a   1.000
_cell.length_b   1.000
_cell.length_c   1.000
_cell.angle_alpha   90.00
_cell.angle_beta   90.00
_cell.angle_gamma   90.00
#
_symmetry.space_group_name_H-M   'P 1'
#
loop_
_entity.id
_entity.type
_entity.pdbx_description
1 polymer ?
#
loop_
_entity_poly.entity_id
_entity_poly.type
_entity_poly.pdbx_seq_one_letter_code
_entity_poly.pdbx_strand_id
1 'polypeptide(L)'
;MGLLTEYDLKQIMLIENKICVFEKNKSHLFELICDLGGILNALECISESWKDAFQTELNVLEMIHDSIEDGSISRWRGNYREDIYNAVSKLKKMILSILEEYLGQPDSDVLESAIKGDSNWLICPKCNDAWKSDSLKAMVICPKCSCAFHNPCKELNRKKSKD
;
A
#
# COMPACT_ATOMS: atom_id res chain seq x y z
N MET A 1 -14.85 -9.02 3.30
CA MET A 1 -14.31 -8.15 2.24
C MET A 1 -14.18 -9.02 1.00
N GLY A 2 -14.53 -8.54 -0.19
CA GLY A 2 -14.20 -9.29 -1.42
C GLY A 2 -12.68 -9.40 -1.56
N LEU A 3 -12.18 -10.46 -2.20
CA LEU A 3 -10.75 -10.55 -2.52
C LEU A 3 -10.37 -9.36 -3.42
N LEU A 4 -9.25 -8.71 -3.14
CA LEU A 4 -8.77 -7.60 -3.96
C LEU A 4 -8.45 -8.10 -5.36
N THR A 5 -8.85 -7.33 -6.37
CA THR A 5 -8.44 -7.61 -7.75
C THR A 5 -6.95 -7.30 -7.93
N GLU A 6 -6.30 -7.89 -8.94
CA GLU A 6 -4.92 -7.53 -9.31
C GLU A 6 -4.81 -6.03 -9.62
N TYR A 7 -5.89 -5.43 -10.16
CA TYR A 7 -5.97 -3.99 -10.43
C TYR A 7 -5.95 -3.17 -9.13
N ASP A 8 -6.85 -3.45 -8.19
CA ASP A 8 -6.92 -2.74 -6.91
C ASP A 8 -5.61 -2.88 -6.12
N LEU A 9 -4.99 -4.07 -6.15
CA LEU A 9 -3.70 -4.29 -5.51
C LEU A 9 -2.61 -3.38 -6.08
N LYS A 10 -2.55 -3.24 -7.41
CA LYS A 10 -1.60 -2.32 -8.06
C LYS A 10 -1.87 -0.87 -7.69
N GLN A 11 -3.14 -0.47 -7.59
CA GLN A 11 -3.52 0.87 -7.14
C GLN A 11 -3.08 1.10 -5.69
N ILE A 12 -3.32 0.15 -4.79
CA ILE A 12 -2.91 0.24 -3.37
C ILE A 12 -1.38 0.36 -3.24
N MET A 13 -0.61 -0.41 -4.02
CA MET A 13 0.85 -0.27 -4.06
C MET A 13 1.30 1.07 -4.62
N LEU A 14 0.57 1.63 -5.58
CA LEU A 14 0.86 2.96 -6.10
C LEU A 14 0.66 4.02 -5.01
N ILE A 15 -0.43 3.93 -4.22
CA ILE A 15 -0.65 4.80 -3.05
C ILE A 15 0.53 4.70 -2.06
N GLU A 16 0.97 3.49 -1.70
CA GLU A 16 2.12 3.29 -0.81
C GLU A 16 3.38 3.98 -1.34
N ASN A 17 3.67 3.82 -2.64
CA ASN A 17 4.81 4.45 -3.29
C ASN A 17 4.71 5.99 -3.25
N LYS A 18 3.54 6.55 -3.57
CA LYS A 18 3.31 8.01 -3.55
C LYS A 18 3.53 8.59 -2.15
N ILE A 19 3.04 7.91 -1.11
CA ILE A 19 3.30 8.29 0.28
C ILE A 19 4.80 8.23 0.60
N CYS A 20 5.49 7.16 0.21
CA CYS A 20 6.94 7.03 0.45
C CYS A 20 7.77 8.09 -0.28
N VAL A 21 7.36 8.52 -1.47
CA VAL A 21 8.01 9.61 -2.21
C VAL A 21 7.80 10.93 -1.47
N PHE A 22 6.58 11.21 -1.01
CA PHE A 22 6.27 12.39 -0.23
C PHE A 22 7.06 12.45 1.09
N GLU A 23 7.10 11.37 1.87
CA GLU A 23 7.84 11.30 3.14
C GLU A 23 9.35 11.55 2.95
N LYS A 24 9.90 11.25 1.77
CA LYS A 24 11.30 11.52 1.40
C LYS A 24 11.52 12.94 0.90
N ASN A 25 10.52 13.83 1.01
CA ASN A 25 10.49 15.18 0.49
C ASN A 25 10.76 15.25 -1.02
N LYS A 26 10.27 14.26 -1.78
CA LYS A 26 10.46 14.17 -3.24
C LYS A 26 9.21 14.53 -4.05
N SER A 27 8.13 14.91 -3.39
CA SER A 27 6.91 15.44 -4.02
C SER A 27 6.26 16.49 -3.14
N HIS A 28 5.45 17.35 -3.74
CA HIS A 28 4.70 18.38 -3.03
C HIS A 28 3.40 17.84 -2.43
N LEU A 29 2.85 18.54 -1.42
CA LEU A 29 1.59 18.15 -0.76
C LEU A 29 0.43 18.09 -1.76
N PHE A 30 0.32 19.08 -2.63
CA PHE A 30 -0.69 19.12 -3.69
C PHE A 30 -0.63 17.89 -4.60
N GLU A 31 0.57 17.54 -5.07
CA GLU A 31 0.77 16.38 -5.95
C GLU A 31 0.34 15.09 -5.25
N LEU A 32 0.70 14.92 -3.97
CA LEU A 32 0.24 13.78 -3.18
C LEU A 32 -1.28 13.74 -3.12
N ILE A 33 -1.95 14.85 -2.79
CA ILE A 33 -3.41 14.92 -2.68
C ILE A 33 -4.07 14.49 -4.00
N CYS A 34 -3.64 15.08 -5.12
CA CYS A 34 -4.21 14.76 -6.44
C CYS A 34 -3.98 13.30 -6.82
N ASP A 35 -2.77 12.78 -6.62
CA ASP A 35 -2.44 11.38 -6.89
C ASP A 35 -3.32 10.44 -6.05
N LEU A 36 -3.41 10.69 -4.74
CA LEU A 36 -4.17 9.83 -3.82
C LEU A 36 -5.67 9.88 -4.10
N GLY A 37 -6.24 11.07 -4.35
CA GLY A 37 -7.65 11.21 -4.70
C GLY A 37 -7.99 10.55 -6.03
N GLY A 38 -7.11 10.68 -7.03
CA GLY A 38 -7.27 9.98 -8.31
C GLY A 38 -7.26 8.46 -8.16
N ILE A 39 -6.32 7.92 -7.39
CA ILE A 39 -6.22 6.47 -7.17
C ILE A 39 -7.39 5.95 -6.32
N LEU A 40 -7.80 6.68 -5.28
CA LEU A 40 -8.93 6.29 -4.42
C LEU A 40 -10.22 6.09 -5.24
N ASN A 41 -10.49 7.00 -6.17
CA ASN A 41 -11.65 6.94 -7.05
C ASN A 41 -11.58 5.78 -8.06
N ALA A 42 -10.39 5.27 -8.34
CA ALA A 42 -10.20 4.14 -9.23
C ALA A 42 -10.42 2.78 -8.55
N LEU A 43 -10.43 2.70 -7.21
CA LEU A 43 -10.57 1.44 -6.49
C LEU A 43 -11.99 0.86 -6.62
N GLU A 44 -12.10 -0.39 -7.09
CA GLU A 44 -13.37 -1.02 -7.43
C GLU A 44 -13.90 -1.93 -6.32
N CYS A 45 -13.06 -2.79 -5.74
CA CYS A 45 -13.50 -3.81 -4.79
C CYS A 45 -13.25 -3.49 -3.31
N ILE A 46 -12.73 -2.30 -3.01
CA ILE A 46 -12.54 -1.81 -1.64
C ILE A 46 -13.87 -1.37 -1.04
N SER A 47 -14.11 -1.73 0.22
CA SER A 47 -15.32 -1.34 0.94
C SER A 47 -15.48 0.18 1.05
N GLU A 48 -16.69 0.67 0.84
CA GLU A 48 -17.01 2.10 0.97
C GLU A 48 -16.62 2.68 2.34
N SER A 49 -16.81 1.93 3.43
CA SER A 49 -16.38 2.39 4.76
C SER A 49 -14.87 2.64 4.87
N TRP A 50 -14.05 1.87 4.15
CA TRP A 50 -12.62 2.13 4.07
C TRP A 50 -12.32 3.37 3.23
N LYS A 51 -13.02 3.54 2.10
CA LYS A 51 -12.87 4.73 1.24
C LYS A 51 -13.24 6.00 1.99
N ASP A 52 -14.34 5.98 2.76
CA ASP A 52 -14.79 7.10 3.59
C ASP A 52 -13.74 7.48 4.64
N ALA A 53 -13.17 6.47 5.32
CA ALA A 53 -12.11 6.69 6.30
C ALA A 53 -10.83 7.25 5.64
N PHE A 54 -10.48 6.76 4.45
CA PHE A 54 -9.30 7.22 3.72
C PHE A 54 -9.51 8.66 3.23
N GLN A 55 -10.69 8.95 2.66
CA GLN A 55 -11.09 10.28 2.24
C GLN A 55 -11.10 11.27 3.40
N THR A 56 -11.48 10.85 4.61
CA THR A 56 -11.45 11.71 5.80
C THR A 56 -10.04 12.22 6.08
N GLU A 57 -9.03 11.36 6.02
CA GLU A 57 -7.64 11.79 6.23
C GLU A 57 -7.08 12.56 5.02
N LEU A 58 -7.55 12.26 3.80
CA LEU A 58 -7.21 13.05 2.60
C LEU A 58 -7.78 14.47 2.68
N ASN A 59 -9.02 14.64 3.15
CA ASN A 59 -9.67 15.94 3.36
C ASN A 59 -8.88 16.80 4.36
N VAL A 60 -8.24 16.20 5.38
CA VAL A 60 -7.36 16.95 6.30
C VAL A 60 -6.19 17.56 5.52
N LEU A 61 -5.57 16.79 4.62
CA LEU A 61 -4.48 17.28 3.78
C LEU A 61 -4.95 18.40 2.84
N GLU A 62 -6.12 18.23 2.20
CA GLU A 62 -6.76 19.24 1.34
C GLU A 62 -7.02 20.55 2.11
N MET A 63 -7.64 20.47 3.29
CA MET A 63 -7.92 21.65 4.11
C MET A 63 -6.65 22.41 4.50
N ILE A 64 -5.57 21.69 4.83
CA ILE A 64 -4.27 22.31 5.16
C ILE A 64 -3.67 22.95 3.92
N HIS A 65 -3.70 22.25 2.78
CA HIS A 65 -3.21 22.77 1.51
C HIS A 65 -3.94 24.05 1.10
N ASP A 66 -5.27 24.05 1.13
CA ASP A 66 -6.10 25.21 0.78
C ASP A 66 -5.81 26.40 1.70
N SER A 67 -5.60 26.15 3.00
CA SER A 67 -5.21 27.17 3.97
C SER A 67 -3.82 27.77 3.70
N ILE A 68 -2.89 26.99 3.12
CA ILE A 68 -1.57 27.47 2.73
C ILE A 68 -1.70 28.37 1.49
N GLU A 69 -2.43 27.92 0.47
CA GLU A 69 -2.60 28.63 -0.79
C GLU A 69 -3.34 29.96 -0.64
N ASP A 70 -4.38 30.01 0.21
CA ASP A 70 -5.14 31.24 0.46
C ASP A 70 -4.51 32.16 1.53
N GLY A 71 -3.39 31.74 2.12
CA GLY A 71 -2.66 32.45 3.18
C GLY A 71 -3.34 32.43 4.55
N SER A 72 -4.43 31.69 4.73
CA SER A 72 -5.18 31.59 5.98
C SER A 72 -4.57 30.60 6.99
N ILE A 73 -3.46 29.93 6.66
CA ILE A 73 -2.75 28.96 7.52
C ILE A 73 -2.40 29.52 8.91
N SER A 74 -2.24 30.83 9.03
CA SER A 74 -2.05 31.53 10.31
C SER A 74 -3.23 31.37 11.28
N ARG A 75 -4.42 31.05 10.78
CA ARG A 75 -5.64 30.76 11.54
C ARG A 75 -5.80 29.27 11.84
N TRP A 76 -4.91 28.42 11.36
CA TRP A 76 -4.96 26.98 11.60
C TRP A 76 -4.81 26.71 13.11
N ARG A 77 -5.79 26.01 13.67
CA ARG A 77 -5.80 25.67 15.10
C ARG A 77 -4.95 24.42 15.31
N GLY A 78 -3.64 24.59 15.32
CA GLY A 78 -2.72 23.49 15.57
C GLY A 78 -1.38 23.66 14.88
N ASN A 79 -0.63 22.58 14.83
CA ASN A 79 0.62 22.50 14.09
C ASN A 79 0.36 21.78 12.77
N TYR A 80 0.14 22.55 11.70
CA TYR A 80 -0.19 21.97 10.39
C TYR A 80 0.83 20.94 9.90
N ARG A 81 2.11 21.04 10.28
CA ARG A 81 3.13 20.05 9.91
C ARG A 81 2.92 18.72 10.62
N GLU A 82 2.55 18.78 11.90
CA GLU A 82 2.20 17.60 12.69
C GLU A 82 0.90 16.98 12.20
N ASP A 83 -0.09 17.80 11.83
CA ASP A 83 -1.35 17.33 11.27
C ASP A 83 -1.16 16.65 9.91
N ILE A 84 -0.34 17.21 9.01
CA ILE A 84 0.07 16.55 7.75
C ILE A 84 0.72 15.20 8.06
N TYR A 85 1.69 15.18 8.97
CA TYR A 85 2.39 13.94 9.32
C TYR A 85 1.43 12.88 9.88
N ASN A 86 0.51 13.28 10.75
CA ASN A 86 -0.48 12.39 11.35
C ASN A 86 -1.44 11.82 10.31
N ALA A 87 -1.97 12.65 9.41
CA ALA A 87 -2.84 12.21 8.32
C ALA A 87 -2.11 11.23 7.39
N VAL A 88 -0.90 11.58 6.93
CA VAL A 88 -0.09 10.69 6.08
C VAL A 88 0.24 9.37 6.79
N SER A 89 0.57 9.41 8.08
CA SER A 89 0.83 8.20 8.87
C SER A 89 -0.39 7.28 8.95
N LYS A 90 -1.59 7.85 9.13
CA LYS A 90 -2.84 7.07 9.15
C LYS A 90 -3.17 6.48 7.79
N LEU A 91 -3.07 7.27 6.71
CA LEU A 91 -3.24 6.78 5.33
C LEU A 91 -2.33 5.58 5.06
N LYS A 92 -1.05 5.68 5.45
CA LYS A 92 -0.07 4.60 5.36
C LYS A 92 -0.48 3.35 6.16
N LYS A 93 -0.93 3.52 7.40
CA LYS A 93 -1.41 2.40 8.24
C LYS A 93 -2.62 1.70 7.62
N MET A 94 -3.55 2.46 7.03
CA MET A 94 -4.73 1.90 6.37
C MET A 94 -4.36 1.02 5.18
N ILE A 95 -3.39 1.45 4.36
CA ILE A 95 -2.86 0.67 3.23
C ILE A 95 -2.16 -0.59 3.72
N LEU A 96 -1.28 -0.47 4.72
CA LEU A 96 -0.56 -1.60 5.28
C LEU A 96 -1.51 -2.64 5.87
N SER A 97 -2.58 -2.21 6.54
CA SER A 97 -3.60 -3.11 7.08
C SER A 97 -4.27 -3.94 5.97
N ILE A 98 -4.61 -3.33 4.83
CA ILE A 98 -5.19 -4.05 3.70
C ILE A 98 -4.20 -5.05 3.12
N LEU A 99 -2.96 -4.62 2.88
CA LEU A 99 -1.91 -5.48 2.34
C LEU A 99 -1.63 -6.66 3.28
N GLU A 100 -1.63 -6.43 4.59
CA GLU A 100 -1.43 -7.48 5.58
C GLU A 100 -2.54 -8.53 5.58
N GLU A 101 -3.79 -8.11 5.41
CA GLU A 101 -4.95 -8.99 5.29
C GLU A 101 -4.87 -9.81 4.01
N TYR A 102 -4.68 -9.15 2.86
CA TYR A 102 -4.58 -9.78 1.55
C TYR A 102 -3.43 -10.80 1.50
N LEU A 103 -2.23 -10.39 1.91
CA LEU A 103 -1.05 -11.26 1.87
C LEU A 103 -1.14 -12.41 2.87
N GLY A 104 -1.90 -12.25 3.95
CA GLY A 104 -2.06 -13.26 5.00
C GLY A 104 -2.72 -14.55 4.54
N GLN A 105 -3.52 -14.49 3.46
CA GLN A 105 -4.37 -15.60 3.02
C GLN A 105 -4.05 -15.98 1.58
N PRO A 106 -4.08 -17.29 1.22
CA PRO A 106 -3.95 -17.68 -0.17
C PRO A 106 -5.16 -17.19 -0.97
N ASP A 107 -4.91 -16.63 -2.13
CA ASP A 107 -5.94 -16.19 -3.07
C ASP A 107 -6.16 -17.27 -4.14
N SER A 108 -7.36 -17.84 -4.22
CA SER A 108 -7.67 -18.92 -5.17
C SER A 108 -7.70 -18.45 -6.62
N ASP A 109 -7.88 -17.16 -6.86
CA ASP A 109 -7.95 -16.59 -8.19
C ASP A 109 -6.54 -16.32 -8.76
N VAL A 110 -5.52 -16.33 -7.90
CA VAL A 110 -4.11 -16.24 -8.30
C VAL A 110 -3.58 -17.64 -8.61
N LEU A 111 -3.47 -17.95 -9.90
CA LEU A 111 -3.00 -19.27 -10.35
C LEU A 111 -1.48 -19.47 -10.26
N GLU A 112 -0.72 -18.37 -10.19
CA GLU A 112 0.74 -18.38 -10.27
C GLU A 112 1.41 -18.33 -8.89
N SER A 113 2.51 -19.07 -8.74
CA SER A 113 3.41 -18.97 -7.59
C SER A 113 4.68 -18.24 -8.00
N ALA A 114 5.28 -17.49 -7.07
CA ALA A 114 6.63 -16.99 -7.27
C ALA A 114 7.59 -18.18 -7.39
N ILE A 115 8.62 -18.06 -8.22
CA ILE A 115 9.60 -19.14 -8.38
C ILE A 115 10.60 -19.03 -7.23
N LYS A 116 10.83 -20.14 -6.53
CA LYS A 116 11.82 -20.18 -5.47
C LYS A 116 13.22 -20.25 -6.08
N GLY A 117 14.08 -19.28 -5.74
CA GLY A 117 15.51 -19.33 -6.03
C GLY A 117 16.30 -19.94 -4.88
N ASP A 118 17.57 -19.50 -4.72
CA ASP A 118 18.41 -19.96 -3.63
C ASP A 118 18.00 -19.34 -2.28
N SER A 119 18.01 -20.15 -1.23
CA SER A 119 17.68 -19.71 0.13
C SER A 119 16.29 -19.05 0.24
N ASN A 120 16.26 -17.72 0.45
CA ASN A 120 15.06 -16.91 0.59
C ASN A 120 14.89 -15.92 -0.57
N TRP A 121 15.51 -16.21 -1.72
CA TRP A 121 15.27 -15.47 -2.96
C TRP A 121 14.04 -16.02 -3.68
N LEU A 122 13.27 -15.08 -4.22
CA LEU A 122 12.11 -15.33 -5.08
C LEU A 122 12.37 -14.71 -6.45
N ILE A 123 11.82 -15.31 -7.49
CA ILE A 123 11.89 -14.84 -8.87
C ILE A 123 10.47 -14.64 -9.38
N CYS A 124 10.23 -13.52 -10.05
CA CYS A 124 8.91 -13.14 -10.56
C CYS A 124 8.68 -13.88 -11.86
N PRO A 125 7.64 -14.72 -11.99
CA PRO A 125 7.38 -15.41 -13.24
C PRO A 125 6.96 -14.45 -14.38
N LYS A 126 6.44 -13.25 -14.05
CA LYS A 126 6.01 -12.26 -15.05
C LYS A 126 7.15 -11.40 -15.59
N CYS A 127 8.06 -10.91 -14.74
CA CYS A 127 9.11 -9.96 -15.14
C CYS A 127 10.54 -10.47 -14.97
N ASN A 128 10.71 -11.73 -14.54
CA ASN A 128 11.99 -12.42 -14.29
C ASN A 128 12.93 -11.72 -13.31
N ASP A 129 12.42 -10.78 -12.52
CA ASP A 129 13.19 -10.09 -11.50
C ASP A 129 13.30 -10.93 -10.24
N ALA A 130 14.49 -10.91 -9.63
CA ALA A 130 14.75 -11.65 -8.40
C ALA A 130 14.79 -10.69 -7.20
N TRP A 131 14.13 -11.05 -6.10
CA TRP A 131 14.18 -10.30 -4.85
C TRP A 131 14.29 -11.23 -3.65
N LYS A 132 14.88 -10.73 -2.58
CA LYS A 132 14.96 -11.44 -1.30
C LYS A 132 13.65 -11.24 -0.54
N SER A 133 13.06 -12.30 -0.02
CA SER A 133 11.84 -12.27 0.77
C SER A 133 11.98 -13.18 1.99
N ASP A 134 11.84 -12.62 3.18
CA ASP A 134 11.71 -13.32 4.45
C ASP A 134 10.24 -13.47 4.89
N SER A 135 9.31 -13.05 4.03
CA SER A 135 7.88 -13.05 4.33
C SER A 135 7.34 -14.46 4.58
N LEU A 136 6.63 -14.60 5.71
CA LEU A 136 5.87 -15.81 6.07
C LEU A 136 4.42 -15.77 5.57
N LYS A 137 4.05 -14.69 4.87
CA LYS A 137 2.71 -14.46 4.35
C LYS A 137 2.37 -15.49 3.25
N ALA A 138 1.09 -15.73 3.04
CA ALA A 138 0.61 -16.70 2.06
C ALA A 138 0.89 -16.28 0.62
N MET A 139 0.83 -14.97 0.39
CA MET A 139 1.12 -14.33 -0.88
C MET A 139 2.36 -13.45 -0.74
N VAL A 140 2.99 -13.15 -1.86
CA VAL A 140 4.09 -12.20 -2.01
C VAL A 140 3.81 -11.31 -3.20
N ILE A 141 4.35 -10.10 -3.17
CA ILE A 141 4.27 -9.17 -4.30
C ILE A 141 5.67 -8.94 -4.85
N CYS A 142 5.81 -9.03 -6.17
CA CYS A 142 7.05 -8.64 -6.83
C CYS A 142 7.25 -7.11 -6.69
N PRO A 143 8.40 -6.65 -6.16
CA PRO A 143 8.65 -5.22 -5.94
C PRO A 143 8.81 -4.43 -7.24
N LYS A 144 9.08 -5.09 -8.38
CA LYS A 144 9.29 -4.44 -9.67
C LYS A 144 8.02 -4.23 -10.47
N CYS A 145 7.15 -5.23 -10.53
CA CYS A 145 5.95 -5.20 -11.37
C CYS A 145 4.63 -5.24 -10.60
N SER A 146 4.69 -5.25 -9.26
CA SER A 146 3.51 -5.18 -8.38
C SER A 146 2.50 -6.30 -8.58
N CYS A 147 2.92 -7.43 -9.18
CA CYS A 147 2.08 -8.60 -9.35
C CYS A 147 2.16 -9.48 -8.09
N ALA A 148 0.99 -9.96 -7.63
CA ALA A 148 0.89 -10.91 -6.54
C ALA A 148 1.05 -12.35 -7.02
N PHE A 149 1.66 -13.17 -6.16
CA PHE A 149 1.85 -14.59 -6.39
C PHE A 149 1.73 -15.36 -5.08
N HIS A 150 1.38 -16.64 -5.16
CA HIS A 150 1.54 -17.53 -4.01
C HIS A 150 3.00 -17.58 -3.56
N ASN A 151 3.21 -17.57 -2.24
CA ASN A 151 4.54 -17.61 -1.64
C ASN A 151 5.02 -19.05 -1.46
N PRO A 152 6.00 -19.53 -2.27
CA PRO A 152 6.51 -20.90 -2.15
C PRO A 152 7.26 -21.13 -0.83
N CYS A 153 7.67 -20.07 -0.13
CA CYS A 153 8.42 -20.18 1.13
C CYS A 153 7.53 -20.42 2.36
N LYS A 154 6.19 -20.27 2.24
CA LYS A 154 5.25 -20.48 3.36
C LYS A 154 5.36 -21.91 3.95
N GLU A 155 5.66 -22.90 3.11
CA GLU A 155 5.70 -24.31 3.53
C GLU A 155 6.95 -24.69 4.35
N LEU A 156 8.05 -23.95 4.22
CA LEU A 156 9.32 -24.30 4.87
C LEU A 156 9.32 -24.05 6.38
N ASN A 157 8.55 -23.05 6.84
CA ASN A 157 8.53 -22.68 8.26
C ASN A 157 7.46 -23.43 9.08
N ARG A 158 6.51 -24.11 8.42
CA ARG A 158 5.60 -25.07 9.09
C ARG A 158 6.28 -26.40 9.42
N LYS A 159 7.32 -26.78 8.68
CA LYS A 159 8.11 -27.99 8.97
C LYS A 159 9.19 -27.75 10.03
N LYS A 160 9.83 -26.57 10.04
CA LYS A 160 10.83 -26.19 11.06
C LYS A 160 10.29 -25.88 12.47
N SER A 161 8.97 -25.78 12.64
CA SER A 161 8.31 -25.52 13.93
C SER A 161 7.75 -26.79 14.59
N LYS A 162 8.05 -27.97 14.01
CA LYS A 162 7.68 -29.28 14.54
C LYS A 162 8.88 -30.17 14.91
N ASP A 163 10.10 -29.62 14.82
CA ASP A 163 11.35 -30.22 15.29
C ASP A 163 11.92 -29.36 16.42
#